data_AF-A0A937Y7W7-F1
#
_entry.id   AF-A0A937Y7W7-F1
#
_cell.length_a   1.000
_cell.length_b   1.000
_cell.length_c   1.000
_cell.angle_alpha   90.00
_cell.angle_beta   90.00
_cell.angle_gamma   90.00
#
_symmetry.space_group_name_H-M   'P 1'
#
loop_
_entity.id
_entity.type
_entity.pdbx_description
1 polymer ?
#
loop_
_entity_poly.entity_id
_entity_poly.type
_entity_poly.pdbx_seq_one_letter_code
_entity_poly.pdbx_strand_id
1 'polypeptide(L)' 'MPTIRVKENEPFDVALRRFKRTIEKAGIITELRAREFYEKPTSERKRKKAAAVKRHYKRIRSQMLPKKLY' A
#
# COMPACT_ATOMS: atom_id res chain seq x y z
N MET A 1 -13.75 5.63 -7.82
CA MET A 1 -12.60 5.98 -8.69
C MET A 1 -11.90 7.20 -8.13
N PRO A 2 -10.56 7.22 -8.00
CA PRO A 2 -9.84 8.35 -7.44
C PRO A 2 -9.84 9.54 -8.42
N THR A 3 -10.21 10.72 -7.94
CA THR A 3 -10.19 11.98 -8.71
C THR A 3 -9.15 12.93 -8.13
N ILE A 4 -8.29 13.49 -8.98
CA ILE A 4 -7.30 14.50 -8.59
C ILE A 4 -7.58 15.80 -9.33
N ARG A 5 -7.67 16.89 -8.56
CA ARG A 5 -7.74 18.24 -9.10
C ARG A 5 -6.33 18.82 -9.15
N VAL A 6 -5.85 19.15 -10.34
CA VAL A 6 -4.56 19.81 -10.56
C VAL A 6 -4.74 21.30 -10.31
N LYS A 7 -3.81 21.92 -9.58
CA LYS A 7 -3.76 23.37 -9.37
C LYS A 7 -2.91 24.02 -10.47
N GLU A 8 -3.21 25.27 -10.81
CA GLU A 8 -2.60 25.99 -11.96
C GLU A 8 -1.07 26.14 -11.89
N ASN A 9 -0.46 26.07 -10.70
CA ASN A 9 0.99 26.18 -10.50
C ASN A 9 1.68 24.85 -10.13
N GLU A 10 1.06 23.70 -10.37
CA GLU A 10 1.69 22.39 -10.11
C GLU A 10 2.38 21.83 -11.36
N PRO A 11 3.67 21.43 -11.25
CA PRO A 11 4.33 20.67 -12.30
C PRO A 11 3.60 19.34 -12.55
N PHE A 12 3.42 18.99 -13.82
CA PHE A 12 2.69 17.80 -14.27
C PHE A 12 3.14 16.51 -13.56
N ASP A 13 4.45 16.32 -13.38
CA ASP A 13 5.01 15.14 -12.72
C ASP A 13 4.56 14.99 -11.25
N VAL A 14 4.32 16.11 -10.56
CA VAL A 14 3.85 16.09 -9.18
C VAL A 14 2.40 15.63 -9.13
N ALA A 15 1.56 16.09 -10.05
CA ALA A 15 0.18 15.64 -10.20
C ALA A 15 0.12 14.13 -10.53
N LEU A 16 0.96 13.66 -11.46
CA LEU A 16 1.04 12.25 -11.82
C LEU A 16 1.48 11.37 -10.64
N ARG A 17 2.45 11.83 -9.84
CA ARG A 17 2.90 11.10 -8.65
C ARG A 17 1.79 10.99 -7.61
N ARG A 18 1.00 12.06 -7.40
CA ARG A 18 -0.17 12.00 -6.50
C ARG A 18 -1.21 11.03 -7.04
N PHE A 19 -1.44 11.00 -8.34
CA PHE A 19 -2.38 10.07 -8.99
C PHE A 19 -2.00 8.62 -8.73
N LYS A 20 -0.75 8.25 -9.02
CA LYS A 20 -0.23 6.90 -8.73
C LYS A 20 -0.40 6.54 -7.25
N ARG A 21 -0.05 7.46 -6.34
CA ARG A 21 -0.20 7.24 -4.90
C ARG A 21 -1.66 7.09 -4.46
N THR A 22 -2.59 7.82 -5.06
CA THR A 22 -4.03 7.68 -4.75
C THR A 22 -4.60 6.35 -5.25
N ILE A 23 -4.19 5.86 -6.43
CA ILE A 23 -4.57 4.54 -6.94
C ILE A 23 -4.03 3.44 -6.03
N GLU A 24 -2.75 3.54 -5.65
CA GLU A 24 -2.12 2.59 -4.72
C GLU A 24 -2.80 2.59 -3.36
N LYS A 25 -3.10 3.78 -2.80
CA LYS A 25 -3.81 3.92 -1.52
C LYS A 25 -5.24 3.35 -1.59
N ALA A 26 -5.92 3.53 -2.72
CA ALA A 26 -7.25 2.96 -2.93
C ALA A 26 -7.22 1.43 -3.06
N GLY A 27 -6.05 0.82 -3.30
CA GLY A 27 -5.91 -0.64 -3.36
C GLY A 27 -6.53 -1.28 -4.60
N ILE A 28 -6.90 -0.49 -5.62
CA ILE A 28 -7.60 -0.98 -6.82
C ILE A 28 -6.79 -2.06 -7.54
N ILE A 29 -5.48 -1.86 -7.69
CA ILE A 29 -4.59 -2.84 -8.36
C ILE A 29 -4.46 -4.11 -7.51
N THR A 30 -4.39 -3.98 -6.18
CA THR A 30 -4.29 -5.14 -5.29
C THR A 30 -5.58 -5.95 -5.27
N GLU A 31 -6.72 -5.27 -5.39
CA GLU A 31 -8.03 -5.89 -5.48
C GLU A 31 -8.22 -6.61 -6.83
N LEU A 32 -7.81 -5.99 -7.93
CA LEU A 32 -7.82 -6.62 -9.26
C LEU A 32 -7.08 -7.96 -9.24
N ARG A 33 -5.82 -7.95 -8.76
CA ARG A 33 -4.99 -9.16 -8.63
C ARG A 33 -5.59 -10.21 -7.71
N ALA A 34 -6.33 -9.80 -6.68
CA ALA A 34 -6.99 -10.74 -5.77
C ALA A 34 -8.24 -11.38 -6.40
N ARG A 35 -8.87 -10.72 -7.38
CA ARG A 35 -10.06 -11.20 -8.10
C ARG A 35 -9.72 -12.05 -9.33
N GLU A 36 -8.49 -12.00 -9.83
CA GLU A 36 -8.03 -12.77 -11.01
C GLU A 36 -8.16 -14.29 -10.82
N PHE A 37 -8.09 -14.78 -9.59
CA PHE A 37 -8.18 -16.21 -9.29
C PHE A 37 -9.00 -16.47 -8.03
N TYR A 38 -9.65 -17.63 -7.98
CA TYR A 38 -10.33 -18.08 -6.78
C TYR A 38 -9.31 -18.36 -5.67
N GLU A 39 -9.49 -17.71 -4.52
CA GLU A 39 -8.76 -18.03 -3.32
C GLU A 39 -9.65 -18.80 -2.34
N LYS A 40 -9.18 -19.98 -1.91
CA LYS A 40 -9.85 -20.75 -0.84
C LYS A 40 -9.93 -19.91 0.44
N PRO A 41 -11.06 -19.94 1.19
CA PRO A 41 -11.24 -19.13 2.41
C PRO A 41 -10.13 -19.31 3.46
N THR A 42 -9.54 -20.50 3.54
CA THR A 42 -8.41 -20.78 4.45
C THR A 42 -7.14 -20.04 4.05
N SER A 43 -6.87 -19.94 2.76
CA SER A 43 -5.69 -19.24 2.22
C SER A 43 -5.83 -17.73 2.43
N GLU A 44 -7.03 -17.20 2.22
CA GLU A 44 -7.35 -15.79 2.46
C GLU A 44 -7.10 -15.41 3.93
N ARG A 45 -7.59 -16.24 4.88
CA ARG A 45 -7.37 -16.04 6.33
C ARG A 45 -5.87 -16.06 6.68
N LYS A 46 -5.11 -17.01 6.14
CA LYS A 46 -3.65 -17.11 6.36
C LYS A 46 -2.92 -15.87 5.82
N ARG A 47 -3.28 -15.43 4.61
CA ARG A 47 -2.71 -14.22 3.98
C ARG A 47 -2.99 -12.97 4.80
N LYS A 48 -4.23 -12.77 5.24
CA LYS A 48 -4.63 -11.63 6.08
C LYS A 48 -3.85 -11.60 7.40
N LYS A 49 -3.69 -12.76 8.07
CA LYS A 49 -2.91 -12.88 9.30
C LYS A 49 -1.42 -12.53 9.07
N ALA A 50 -0.81 -13.11 8.04
CA ALA A 50 0.59 -12.82 7.69
C ALA A 50 0.81 -11.32 7.36
N ALA A 51 -0.12 -10.71 6.61
CA ALA A 51 -0.06 -9.28 6.30
C ALA A 51 -0.18 -8.40 7.55
N ALA A 52 -1.04 -8.75 8.51
CA ALA A 52 -1.17 -8.04 9.78
C ALA A 52 0.11 -8.12 10.62
N VAL A 53 0.69 -9.31 10.74
CA VAL A 53 1.96 -9.54 11.43
C VAL A 53 3.09 -8.73 10.79
N LYS A 54 3.21 -8.74 9.46
CA LYS A 54 4.21 -7.94 8.73
C LYS A 54 4.02 -6.44 8.96
N ARG A 55 2.78 -5.94 8.98
CA ARG A 55 2.48 -4.53 9.30
C ARG A 55 2.89 -4.16 10.72
N HIS A 56 2.65 -5.04 11.69
CA HIS A 56 3.04 -4.84 13.07
C HIS A 56 4.57 -4.77 13.24
N TYR A 57 5.31 -5.72 12.65
CA TYR A 57 6.77 -5.68 12.67
C TYR A 57 7.35 -4.44 11.99
N LYS A 58 6.76 -4.00 10.87
CA LYS A 58 7.16 -2.75 10.21
C LYS A 58 6.96 -1.53 11.11
N ARG A 59 5.86 -1.49 11.88
CA ARG A 59 5.59 -0.42 12.85
C ARG A 59 6.63 -0.41 13.98
N ILE A 60 6.88 -1.56 14.59
CA ILE A 60 7.89 -1.70 15.64
C ILE A 60 9.26 -1.25 15.14
N ARG A 61 9.68 -1.71 13.95
CA ARG A 61 10.95 -1.32 13.34
C ARG A 61 11.07 0.18 13.12
N SER A 62 9.96 0.87 12.81
CA SER A 62 9.96 2.33 12.64
C SER A 62 10.07 3.10 13.95
N GLN A 63 9.72 2.47 15.08
CA GLN A 63 9.81 3.06 16.42
C GLN A 63 11.16 2.78 17.10
N MET A 64 11.85 1.71 16.68
CA MET A 64 13.16 1.36 17.19
C MET A 64 14.24 2.28 16.61
N LEU A 65 15.20 2.67 17.46
CA LEU A 65 16.42 3.35 17.03
C LEU A 65 17.25 2.43 16.12
N PRO A 66 17.99 2.97 15.14
CA PRO A 66 18.88 2.17 14.31
C PRO A 66 19.87 1.40 15.18
N LYS A 67 20.12 0.13 14.82
CA LYS A 67 21.06 -0.71 15.54
C LYS A 67 22.43 -0.02 15.52
N LYS A 68 22.98 0.26 16.71
CA LYS A 68 24.31 0.82 16.86
C LYS A 68 25.31 -0.23 16.37
N LEU A 69 25.98 0.07 15.26
CA LEU A 69 27.09 -0.71 14.71
C LEU A 69 28.35 -0.11 15.34
N TYR A 70 28.67 -0.56 16.55
CA TYR A 70 29.98 -0.33 17.15
C TYR A 70 30.86 -1.56 16.89
#